data_AF-A0A7Y2AQW6-F1
#
_entry.id   AF-A0A7Y2AQW6-F1
#
_cell.length_a   1.000
_cell.length_b   1.000
_cell.length_c   1.000
_cell.angle_alpha   90.00
_cell.angle_beta   90.00
_cell.angle_gamma   90.00
#
_symmetry.space_group_name_H-M   'P 1'
#
loop_
_entity.id
_entity.type
_entity.pdbx_description
1 polymer ?
#
loop_
_entity_poly.entity_id
_entity_poly.type
_entity_poly.pdbx_seq_one_letter_code
_entity_poly.pdbx_strand_id
1 'polypeptide(L)'
;MAYNITLEGKNLVQAEHLLSDVITIFESCHVAYWLEGGTLLGLRREGRLLPWDNDLDISIHESEFSKLSLLTRTLKKKGYRVRTRVFEKDSAIFKKGDLRMIKIRTKRFFGLVKGNVCLDVFIKYTKDKKTYWEIADKVKNVPSEYYDTFKTIDFKGKSYAIPELTDEYLTYRYNDWETPVKDWDTAKDDRALT
;
A
#
# COMPACT_ATOMS: atom_id res chain seq x y z
N MET A 1 -11.69 -1.12 -6.21
CA MET A 1 -12.06 -0.69 -7.57
C MET A 1 -10.78 -0.24 -8.23
N ALA A 2 -10.33 -0.95 -9.27
CA ALA A 2 -9.10 -0.64 -9.99
C ALA A 2 -9.17 0.77 -10.61
N TYR A 3 -8.04 1.47 -10.67
CA TYR A 3 -7.97 2.76 -11.32
C TYR A 3 -7.86 2.59 -12.83
N ASN A 4 -8.51 3.47 -13.59
CA ASN A 4 -8.50 3.42 -15.06
C ASN A 4 -7.21 4.06 -15.63
N ILE A 5 -6.05 3.52 -15.26
CA ILE A 5 -4.72 3.89 -15.75
C ILE A 5 -3.77 2.69 -15.70
N THR A 6 -2.64 2.79 -16.40
CA THR A 6 -1.46 1.94 -16.21
C THR A 6 -0.27 2.77 -15.73
N LEU A 7 0.71 2.14 -15.06
CA LEU A 7 1.97 2.76 -14.64
C LEU A 7 2.98 2.81 -15.80
N GLU A 8 2.60 3.52 -16.85
CA GLU A 8 3.40 3.72 -18.05
C GLU A 8 3.58 5.21 -18.37
N GLY A 9 4.63 5.54 -19.12
CA GLY A 9 4.91 6.89 -19.60
C GLY A 9 4.82 7.95 -18.49
N LYS A 10 3.92 8.93 -18.65
CA LYS A 10 3.75 10.01 -17.67
C LYS A 10 3.21 9.54 -16.32
N ASN A 11 2.47 8.43 -16.27
CA ASN A 11 1.95 7.90 -15.01
C ASN A 11 3.07 7.23 -14.22
N LEU A 12 3.99 6.51 -14.89
CA LEU A 12 5.16 5.92 -14.23
C LEU A 12 6.01 6.98 -13.53
N VAL A 13 6.37 8.06 -14.23
CA VAL A 13 7.15 9.17 -13.65
C VAL A 13 6.42 9.80 -12.45
N GLN A 14 5.11 9.99 -12.55
CA GLN A 14 4.30 10.48 -11.44
C GLN A 14 4.25 9.51 -10.26
N ALA A 15 4.23 8.20 -10.52
CA ALA A 15 4.21 7.16 -9.50
C ALA A 15 5.54 7.09 -8.75
N GLU A 16 6.67 7.06 -9.46
CA GLU A 16 8.00 7.05 -8.85
C GLU A 16 8.20 8.28 -7.94
N HIS A 17 7.83 9.47 -8.42
CA HIS A 17 7.90 10.70 -7.63
C HIS A 17 6.92 10.68 -6.44
N LEU A 18 5.68 10.23 -6.64
CA LEU A 18 4.68 10.14 -5.57
C LEU A 18 5.14 9.19 -4.46
N LEU A 19 5.69 8.03 -4.82
CA LEU A 19 6.22 7.05 -3.88
C LEU A 19 7.36 7.68 -3.05
N SER A 20 8.39 8.22 -3.72
CA SER A 20 9.55 8.81 -3.04
C SER A 20 9.18 9.94 -2.08
N ASP A 21 8.35 10.88 -2.52
CA ASP A 21 7.95 12.04 -1.73
C ASP A 21 7.07 11.66 -0.54
N VAL A 22 6.05 10.81 -0.76
CA VAL A 22 5.13 10.41 0.30
C VAL A 22 5.89 9.64 1.37
N ILE A 23 6.78 8.73 0.98
CA ILE A 23 7.59 7.99 1.93
C ILE A 23 8.52 8.91 2.73
N THR A 24 9.13 9.91 2.10
CA THR A 24 9.92 10.92 2.81
C THR A 24 9.08 11.67 3.86
N ILE A 25 7.80 11.89 3.59
CA ILE A 25 6.86 12.47 4.56
C ILE A 25 6.54 11.50 5.70
N PHE A 26 6.32 10.21 5.41
CA PHE A 26 6.11 9.18 6.43
C PHE A 26 7.30 9.10 7.38
N GLU A 27 8.52 9.05 6.84
CA GLU A 27 9.78 9.04 7.60
C GLU A 27 9.91 10.28 8.48
N SER A 28 9.63 11.48 7.95
CA SER A 28 9.67 12.72 8.73
C SER A 28 8.64 12.77 9.88
N CYS A 29 7.53 12.03 9.72
CA CYS A 29 6.49 11.91 10.73
C CYS A 29 6.70 10.68 11.64
N HIS A 30 7.80 9.94 11.47
CA HIS A 30 8.14 8.72 12.19
C HIS A 30 7.05 7.64 12.10
N VAL A 31 6.34 7.58 10.96
CA VAL A 31 5.31 6.58 10.68
C VAL A 31 5.96 5.37 10.03
N ALA A 32 5.95 4.24 10.72
CA ALA A 32 6.42 2.98 10.16
C ALA A 32 5.49 2.53 9.03
N TYR A 33 6.07 2.08 7.92
CA TYR A 33 5.35 1.59 6.75
C TYR A 33 6.13 0.42 6.13
N TRP A 34 5.51 -0.27 5.18
CA TRP A 34 6.21 -1.17 4.27
C TRP A 34 5.53 -1.18 2.90
N LEU A 35 6.28 -1.53 1.86
CA LEU A 35 5.72 -1.76 0.53
C LEU A 35 4.80 -2.99 0.55
N GLU A 36 3.70 -2.92 -0.19
CA GLU A 36 2.68 -3.95 -0.23
C GLU A 36 2.32 -4.27 -1.69
N GLY A 37 1.55 -5.34 -1.92
CA GLY A 37 0.82 -5.53 -3.17
C GLY A 37 1.71 -5.58 -4.42
N GLY A 38 1.24 -4.96 -5.49
CA GLY A 38 1.95 -4.93 -6.78
C GLY A 38 3.22 -4.09 -6.74
N THR A 39 3.30 -3.10 -5.84
CA THR A 39 4.50 -2.29 -5.63
C THR A 39 5.64 -3.11 -5.03
N LEU A 40 5.39 -3.88 -3.97
CA LEU A 40 6.40 -4.80 -3.41
C LEU A 40 6.81 -5.85 -4.42
N LEU A 41 5.83 -6.49 -5.07
CA LEU A 41 6.07 -7.55 -6.05
C LEU A 41 6.95 -7.06 -7.21
N GLY A 42 6.61 -5.91 -7.79
CA GLY A 42 7.38 -5.34 -8.90
C GLY A 42 8.81 -4.99 -8.51
N LEU A 43 8.99 -4.34 -7.36
CA LEU A 43 10.33 -3.96 -6.89
C LEU A 43 11.18 -5.20 -6.57
N ARG A 44 10.60 -6.21 -5.91
CA ARG A 44 11.33 -7.43 -5.56
C ARG A 44 11.65 -8.32 -6.76
N ARG A 45 10.72 -8.44 -7.73
CA ARG A 45 10.86 -9.34 -8.90
C ARG A 45 11.63 -8.72 -10.04
N GLU A 46 11.32 -7.46 -10.37
CA GLU A 46 11.74 -6.84 -11.63
C GLU A 46 12.55 -5.55 -11.39
N GLY A 47 12.78 -5.15 -10.13
CA GLY A 47 13.49 -3.92 -9.79
C GLY A 47 12.78 -2.64 -10.25
N ARG A 48 11.47 -2.71 -10.51
CA ARG A 48 10.67 -1.64 -11.11
C ARG A 48 9.20 -1.75 -10.74
N LEU A 49 8.47 -0.65 -10.87
CA LEU A 49 7.01 -0.67 -10.78
C LEU A 49 6.43 -1.45 -11.97
N LEU A 50 5.41 -2.27 -11.73
CA LEU A 50 4.78 -3.10 -12.75
C LEU A 50 3.99 -2.20 -13.74
N PRO A 51 4.27 -2.23 -15.05
CA PRO A 51 3.64 -1.32 -16.02
C PRO A 51 2.14 -1.46 -16.10
N TRP A 52 1.63 -2.68 -15.98
CA TRP A 52 0.20 -2.99 -16.06
C TRP A 52 -0.55 -2.69 -14.75
N ASP A 53 0.17 -2.31 -13.68
CA ASP A 53 -0.45 -1.93 -12.43
C ASP A 53 -1.07 -0.53 -12.53
N ASN A 54 -1.95 -0.19 -11.59
CA ASN A 54 -2.76 1.04 -11.67
C ASN A 54 -2.64 1.97 -10.44
N ASP A 55 -1.91 1.53 -9.41
CA ASP A 55 -1.65 2.27 -8.17
C ASP A 55 -0.29 1.92 -7.56
N LEU A 56 -0.04 2.53 -6.40
CA LEU A 56 1.06 2.23 -5.51
C LEU A 56 0.48 1.71 -4.20
N ASP A 57 1.09 0.67 -3.68
CA ASP A 57 0.60 -0.04 -2.50
C ASP A 57 1.64 0.03 -1.38
N ILE A 58 1.23 0.61 -0.25
CA ILE A 58 1.97 0.49 1.02
C ILE A 58 1.01 0.10 2.13
N SER A 59 1.55 -0.33 3.26
CA SER A 59 0.77 -0.61 4.46
C SER A 59 1.36 0.06 5.69
N ILE A 60 0.49 0.24 6.68
CA ILE A 60 0.87 0.57 8.06
C ILE A 60 0.10 -0.32 9.03
N HIS A 61 0.67 -0.53 10.21
CA HIS A 61 0.00 -1.20 11.31
C HIS A 61 -0.89 -0.21 12.09
N GLU A 62 -1.98 -0.70 12.67
CA GLU A 62 -2.90 0.08 13.51
C GLU A 62 -2.22 0.79 14.70
N SER A 63 -1.07 0.28 15.15
CA SER A 63 -0.26 0.92 16.20
C SER A 63 0.23 2.33 15.82
N GLU A 64 0.24 2.67 14.52
CA GLU A 64 0.68 3.97 14.02
C GLU A 64 -0.41 5.06 14.11
N PHE A 65 -1.62 4.74 14.61
CA PHE A 65 -2.77 5.66 14.62
C PHE A 65 -2.51 6.99 15.33
N SER A 66 -1.73 6.98 16.41
CA SER A 66 -1.37 8.19 17.15
C SER A 66 -0.61 9.22 16.28
N LYS A 67 0.08 8.76 15.22
CA LYS A 67 0.90 9.59 14.32
C LYS A 67 0.13 10.09 13.09
N LEU A 68 -1.06 9.53 12.80
CA LEU A 68 -1.81 9.82 11.57
C LEU A 68 -2.32 11.26 11.46
N SER A 69 -2.59 11.91 12.59
CA SER A 69 -2.97 13.33 12.61
C SER A 69 -1.85 14.21 12.05
N LEU A 70 -0.61 14.00 12.53
CA LEU A 70 0.58 14.70 12.04
C LEU A 70 0.82 14.38 10.57
N LEU A 71 0.84 13.09 10.21
CA LEU A 71 1.04 12.64 8.83
C LEU A 71 0.05 13.31 7.86
N THR A 72 -1.24 13.25 8.18
CA THR A 72 -2.30 13.81 7.33
C THR A 72 -2.14 15.32 7.18
N ARG A 73 -1.78 16.03 8.25
CA ARG A 73 -1.51 17.47 8.21
C ARG A 73 -0.31 17.80 7.33
N THR A 74 0.79 17.07 7.47
CA THR A 74 2.02 17.28 6.68
C THR A 74 1.77 17.00 5.20
N LEU A 75 1.10 15.89 4.86
CA LEU A 75 0.71 15.57 3.47
C LEU A 75 -0.15 16.68 2.86
N LYS A 76 -1.18 17.15 3.57
CA LYS A 76 -2.06 18.24 3.10
C LYS A 76 -1.29 19.55 2.91
N LYS A 77 -0.38 19.89 3.83
CA LYS A 77 0.49 21.08 3.74
C LYS A 77 1.42 21.01 2.53
N LYS A 78 1.90 19.81 2.17
CA LYS A 78 2.67 19.53 0.96
C LYS A 78 1.82 19.48 -0.33
N GLY A 79 0.53 19.77 -0.25
CA GLY A 79 -0.35 19.87 -1.41
C GLY A 79 -1.04 18.56 -1.81
N TYR A 80 -0.80 17.46 -1.10
CA TYR A 80 -1.43 16.18 -1.40
C TYR A 80 -2.92 16.17 -1.06
N ARG A 81 -3.69 15.45 -1.87
CA ARG A 81 -5.07 15.09 -1.59
C ARG A 81 -5.09 13.78 -0.81
N VAL A 82 -5.53 13.85 0.44
CA VAL A 82 -5.65 12.69 1.35
C VAL A 82 -7.12 12.38 1.59
N ARG A 83 -7.53 11.12 1.41
CA ARG A 83 -8.88 10.64 1.76
C ARG A 83 -8.77 9.35 2.56
N THR A 84 -9.58 9.23 3.61
CA THR A 84 -9.68 8.01 4.40
C THR A 84 -10.89 7.18 3.97
N ARG A 85 -10.84 5.89 4.24
CA ARG A 85 -11.95 4.94 4.15
C ARG A 85 -12.02 4.22 5.48
N VAL A 86 -13.23 3.98 5.95
CA VAL A 86 -13.50 3.26 7.19
C VAL A 86 -14.24 1.96 6.87
N PHE A 87 -14.27 1.03 7.82
CA PHE A 87 -15.15 -0.13 7.72
C PHE A 87 -16.60 0.31 7.90
N GLU A 88 -17.47 -0.16 7.01
CA GLU A 88 -18.89 0.24 6.99
C GLU A 88 -19.77 -0.63 7.91
N LYS A 89 -19.26 -1.81 8.28
CA LYS A 89 -19.96 -2.83 9.06
C LYS A 89 -19.00 -3.43 10.10
N ASP A 90 -19.56 -3.91 11.20
CA ASP A 90 -18.84 -4.73 12.15
C ASP A 90 -18.61 -6.14 11.58
N SER A 91 -17.53 -6.77 12.02
CA SER A 91 -17.19 -8.16 11.74
C SER A 91 -16.45 -8.76 12.95
N ALA A 92 -16.06 -10.03 12.87
CA ALA A 92 -15.24 -10.67 13.90
C ALA A 92 -13.84 -10.02 14.08
N ILE A 93 -13.38 -9.29 13.05
CA ILE A 93 -12.04 -8.70 12.98
C ILE A 93 -12.10 -7.17 13.07
N PHE A 94 -12.94 -6.54 12.26
CA PHE A 94 -13.01 -5.09 12.11
C PHE A 94 -14.27 -4.50 12.75
N LYS A 95 -14.14 -3.31 13.36
CA LYS A 95 -15.29 -2.55 13.86
C LYS A 95 -15.70 -1.45 12.89
N LYS A 96 -16.99 -1.19 12.82
CA LYS A 96 -17.56 -0.09 12.04
C LYS A 96 -16.95 1.24 12.49
N GLY A 97 -16.49 2.03 11.52
CA GLY A 97 -15.86 3.33 11.76
C GLY A 97 -14.34 3.29 11.93
N ASP A 98 -13.75 2.12 12.15
CA ASP A 98 -12.29 1.97 12.19
C ASP A 98 -11.69 2.25 10.81
N LEU A 99 -10.46 2.77 10.78
CA LEU A 99 -9.79 3.19 9.55
C LEU A 99 -9.36 1.98 8.70
N ARG A 100 -9.94 1.83 7.52
CA ARG A 100 -9.61 0.74 6.58
C ARG A 100 -8.44 1.10 5.66
N MET A 101 -8.40 2.34 5.16
CA MET A 101 -7.44 2.74 4.12
C MET A 101 -7.25 4.25 4.06
N ILE A 102 -6.05 4.70 3.65
CA ILE A 102 -5.77 6.08 3.27
C ILE A 102 -5.40 6.12 1.78
N LYS A 103 -5.99 7.04 1.02
CA LYS A 103 -5.70 7.26 -0.40
C LYS A 103 -5.02 8.61 -0.58
N ILE A 104 -3.82 8.59 -1.14
CA ILE A 104 -2.98 9.77 -1.35
C ILE A 104 -2.82 10.01 -2.86
N ARG A 105 -3.08 11.24 -3.29
CA ARG A 105 -2.91 11.66 -4.69
C ARG A 105 -2.31 13.05 -4.77
N THR A 106 -1.61 13.32 -5.87
CA THR A 106 -1.29 14.71 -6.24
C THR A 106 -2.58 15.48 -6.54
N LYS A 107 -2.51 16.80 -6.44
CA LYS A 107 -3.53 17.70 -6.96
C LYS A 107 -3.03 18.35 -8.25
N ARG A 108 -3.91 18.57 -9.21
CA ARG A 108 -3.66 19.25 -10.49
C ARG A 108 -4.58 20.46 -10.60
N PHE A 109 -4.22 21.40 -11.49
CA PHE A 109 -5.00 22.62 -11.79
C PHE A 109 -5.43 23.37 -10.52
N PHE A 110 -4.47 23.97 -9.81
CA PHE A 110 -4.68 24.75 -8.57
C PHE A 110 -5.44 24.02 -7.45
N GLY A 111 -5.45 22.69 -7.43
CA GLY A 111 -6.15 21.92 -6.40
C GLY A 111 -7.50 21.35 -6.82
N LEU A 112 -8.00 21.72 -8.00
CA LEU A 112 -9.35 21.41 -8.46
C LEU A 112 -9.50 19.97 -8.96
N VAL A 113 -8.43 19.38 -9.49
CA VAL A 113 -8.46 18.04 -10.10
C VAL A 113 -7.52 17.09 -9.37
N LYS A 114 -7.95 15.84 -9.18
CA LYS A 114 -7.07 14.79 -8.62
C LYS A 114 -6.06 14.32 -9.66
N GLY A 115 -4.84 14.01 -9.23
CA GLY A 115 -3.88 13.25 -10.02
C GLY A 115 -4.42 11.86 -10.37
N ASN A 116 -3.86 11.29 -11.43
CA ASN A 116 -4.28 9.99 -11.95
C ASN A 116 -3.81 8.85 -11.03
N VAL A 117 -2.52 8.84 -10.73
CA VAL A 117 -1.87 7.84 -9.85
C VAL A 117 -2.35 8.02 -8.42
N CYS A 118 -2.64 6.90 -7.77
CA CYS A 118 -2.95 6.83 -6.35
C CYS A 118 -1.89 6.03 -5.63
N LEU A 119 -1.56 6.47 -4.42
CA LEU A 119 -0.90 5.64 -3.43
C LEU A 119 -1.94 5.25 -2.39
N ASP A 120 -2.26 3.97 -2.34
CA ASP A 120 -3.16 3.35 -1.39
C ASP A 120 -2.34 2.85 -0.19
N VAL A 121 -2.77 3.25 1.01
CA VAL A 121 -2.20 2.85 2.31
C VAL A 121 -3.21 1.93 2.95
N PHE A 122 -2.91 0.63 2.99
CA PHE A 122 -3.75 -0.34 3.70
C PHE A 122 -3.47 -0.29 5.20
N ILE A 123 -4.53 -0.34 5.99
CA ILE A 123 -4.40 -0.44 7.44
C ILE A 123 -4.47 -1.91 7.83
N LYS A 124 -3.48 -2.33 8.64
CA LYS A 124 -3.27 -3.71 9.04
C LYS A 124 -3.59 -3.88 10.51
N TYR A 125 -4.42 -4.89 10.79
CA TYR A 125 -4.94 -5.19 12.11
C TYR A 125 -4.44 -6.54 12.59
N THR A 126 -3.81 -6.64 13.76
CA THR A 126 -3.24 -7.92 14.22
C THR A 126 -4.07 -8.55 15.33
N LYS A 127 -4.47 -9.80 15.13
CA LYS A 127 -5.24 -10.59 16.10
C LYS A 127 -4.90 -12.07 15.97
N ASP A 128 -4.68 -12.75 17.10
CA ASP A 128 -4.45 -14.20 17.16
C ASP A 128 -3.36 -14.69 16.17
N LYS A 129 -2.19 -14.04 16.18
CA LYS A 129 -1.02 -14.33 15.30
C LYS A 129 -1.28 -14.20 13.79
N LYS A 130 -2.33 -13.47 13.42
CA LYS A 130 -2.65 -13.13 12.03
C LYS A 130 -2.80 -11.63 11.88
N THR A 131 -2.41 -11.12 10.73
CA THR A 131 -2.58 -9.71 10.38
C THR A 131 -3.57 -9.59 9.23
N TYR A 132 -4.61 -8.79 9.45
CA TYR A 132 -5.80 -8.68 8.62
C TYR A 132 -5.91 -7.32 7.96
N TRP A 133 -6.53 -7.29 6.78
CA TRP A 133 -7.00 -6.09 6.10
C TRP A 133 -8.15 -6.44 5.16
N GLU A 134 -8.78 -5.44 4.55
CA GLU A 134 -9.88 -5.65 3.62
C GLU A 134 -9.69 -4.86 2.34
N ILE A 135 -9.86 -5.54 1.20
CA ILE A 135 -9.82 -4.95 -0.13
C ILE A 135 -11.04 -5.45 -0.89
N ALA A 136 -11.79 -4.54 -1.52
CA ALA A 136 -12.98 -4.87 -2.31
C ALA A 136 -13.98 -5.78 -1.53
N ASP A 137 -14.18 -5.46 -0.24
CA ASP A 137 -15.07 -6.17 0.67
C ASP A 137 -14.72 -7.66 0.85
N LYS A 138 -13.45 -8.01 0.59
CA LYS A 138 -12.84 -9.29 0.88
C LYS A 138 -11.83 -9.13 2.01
N VAL A 139 -12.06 -9.86 3.08
CA VAL A 139 -11.13 -9.96 4.20
C VAL A 139 -9.93 -10.78 3.75
N LYS A 140 -8.75 -10.26 4.06
CA LYS A 140 -7.48 -10.90 3.80
C LYS A 140 -6.71 -11.06 5.09
N ASN A 141 -5.92 -12.13 5.20
CA ASN A 141 -5.00 -12.31 6.30
C ASN A 141 -3.73 -13.05 5.88
N VAL A 142 -2.67 -12.80 6.65
CA VAL A 142 -1.44 -13.60 6.62
C VAL A 142 -0.99 -13.87 8.05
N PRO A 143 -0.13 -14.88 8.29
CA PRO A 143 0.62 -15.00 9.54
C PRO A 143 1.29 -13.67 9.91
N SER A 144 1.14 -13.25 11.17
CA SER A 144 1.65 -11.93 11.60
C SER A 144 3.17 -11.81 11.52
N GLU A 145 3.88 -12.94 11.57
CA GLU A 145 5.35 -13.00 11.50
C GLU A 145 5.94 -12.36 10.24
N TYR A 146 5.18 -12.30 9.14
CA TYR A 146 5.61 -11.57 7.93
C TYR A 146 5.72 -10.06 8.15
N TYR A 147 5.19 -9.51 9.23
CA TYR A 147 5.25 -8.09 9.56
C TYR A 147 5.93 -7.82 10.91
N ASP A 148 6.63 -8.79 11.50
CA ASP A 148 7.35 -8.63 12.77
C ASP A 148 8.65 -7.82 12.59
N THR A 149 9.36 -8.05 11.49
CA THR A 149 10.63 -7.38 11.17
C THR A 149 10.68 -6.95 9.72
N PHE A 150 11.48 -5.91 9.46
CA PHE A 150 11.58 -5.28 8.14
C PHE A 150 13.05 -5.08 7.76
N LYS A 151 13.33 -5.27 6.48
CA LYS A 151 14.56 -4.85 5.81
C LYS A 151 14.27 -3.75 4.80
N THR A 152 15.29 -3.37 4.04
CA THR A 152 15.15 -2.36 3.00
C THR A 152 15.42 -2.91 1.60
N ILE A 153 14.74 -2.35 0.61
CA ILE A 153 15.06 -2.50 -0.82
C ILE A 153 15.33 -1.12 -1.42
N ASP A 154 16.37 -1.02 -2.24
CA ASP A 154 16.72 0.23 -2.92
C ASP A 154 15.99 0.34 -4.26
N PHE A 155 15.38 1.49 -4.49
CA PHE A 155 14.75 1.83 -5.77
C PHE A 155 14.98 3.31 -6.06
N LYS A 156 15.54 3.62 -7.25
CA LYS A 156 15.79 5.00 -7.71
C LYS A 156 16.53 5.89 -6.69
N GLY A 157 17.49 5.32 -5.96
CA GLY A 157 18.33 6.05 -5.00
C GLY A 157 17.68 6.32 -3.65
N LYS A 158 16.55 5.67 -3.34
CA LYS A 158 15.92 5.69 -2.02
C LYS A 158 15.68 4.26 -1.53
N SER A 159 15.87 4.05 -0.24
CA SER A 159 15.58 2.77 0.43
C SER A 159 14.15 2.73 0.94
N TYR A 160 13.47 1.60 0.74
CA TYR A 160 12.08 1.39 1.13
C TYR A 160 11.95 0.19 2.04
N ALA A 161 11.14 0.30 3.09
CA ALA A 161 10.88 -0.80 4.02
C ALA A 161 10.05 -1.91 3.35
N ILE A 162 10.49 -3.15 3.53
CA ILE A 162 9.82 -4.38 3.08
C ILE A 162 9.88 -5.44 4.18
N PRO A 163 8.95 -6.41 4.24
CA PRO A 163 9.05 -7.55 5.14
C PRO A 163 10.44 -8.22 5.12
N GLU A 164 10.98 -8.62 6.26
CA GLU A 164 12.23 -9.41 6.28
C GLU A 164 12.06 -10.70 5.46
N LEU A 165 10.96 -11.40 5.69
CA LEU A 165 10.52 -12.62 5.01
C LEU A 165 9.77 -12.31 3.70
N THR A 166 10.28 -11.38 2.89
CA THR A 166 9.59 -10.93 1.66
C THR A 166 9.31 -12.07 0.69
N ASP A 167 10.22 -13.00 0.50
CA ASP A 167 10.08 -14.04 -0.53
C ASP A 167 9.06 -15.11 -0.10
N GLU A 168 9.07 -15.48 1.17
CA GLU A 168 8.09 -16.35 1.80
C GLU A 168 6.71 -15.68 1.80
N TYR A 169 6.66 -14.39 2.09
CA TYR A 169 5.44 -13.59 2.03
C TYR A 169 4.85 -13.55 0.61
N LEU A 170 5.68 -13.29 -0.41
CA LEU A 170 5.24 -13.28 -1.80
C LEU A 170 4.82 -14.67 -2.27
N THR A 171 5.53 -15.72 -1.84
CA THR A 171 5.15 -17.11 -2.09
C THR A 171 3.80 -17.44 -1.46
N TYR A 172 3.56 -17.00 -0.23
CA TYR A 172 2.28 -17.17 0.44
C TYR A 172 1.15 -16.49 -0.34
N ARG A 173 1.35 -15.23 -0.77
CA ARG A 173 0.32 -14.40 -1.42
C ARG A 173 0.03 -14.82 -2.86
N TYR A 174 1.07 -15.12 -3.65
CA TYR A 174 1.02 -15.23 -5.11
C TYR A 174 1.47 -16.61 -5.65
N ASN A 175 1.90 -17.54 -4.79
CA ASN A 175 2.46 -18.82 -5.18
C ASN A 175 3.74 -18.67 -6.03
N ASP A 176 3.68 -18.90 -7.33
CA ASP A 176 4.81 -18.76 -8.26
C ASP A 176 4.98 -17.29 -8.67
N TRP A 177 5.34 -16.47 -7.68
CA TRP A 177 5.37 -15.01 -7.83
C TRP A 177 6.47 -14.53 -8.79
N GLU A 178 7.50 -15.35 -9.01
CA GLU A 178 8.60 -15.09 -9.94
C GLU A 178 8.15 -15.12 -11.41
N THR A 179 7.08 -15.86 -11.72
CA THR A 179 6.46 -15.88 -13.04
C THR A 179 5.45 -14.72 -13.17
N PRO A 180 5.62 -13.79 -14.13
CA PRO A 180 4.71 -12.66 -14.28
C PRO A 180 3.30 -13.08 -14.70
N VAL A 181 2.31 -12.75 -13.87
CA VAL A 181 0.88 -12.82 -14.20
C VAL A 181 0.35 -11.40 -14.37
N LYS A 182 -0.09 -11.04 -15.59
CA LYS A 182 -0.54 -9.67 -15.90
C LYS A 182 -2.00 -9.43 -15.54
N ASP A 183 -2.85 -10.44 -15.71
CA ASP A 183 -4.30 -10.36 -15.45
C ASP A 183 -4.64 -10.84 -14.03
N TRP A 184 -3.86 -10.40 -13.02
CA TRP A 184 -4.04 -10.80 -11.63
C TRP A 184 -5.23 -10.07 -10.98
N ASP A 185 -6.19 -10.82 -10.44
CA ASP A 185 -7.34 -10.30 -9.70
C ASP A 185 -7.17 -10.52 -8.19
N THR A 186 -6.90 -9.42 -7.48
CA THR A 186 -6.71 -9.42 -6.02
C THR A 186 -7.90 -10.00 -5.23
N ALA A 187 -9.12 -10.02 -5.80
CA ALA A 187 -10.30 -10.56 -5.15
C ALA A 187 -10.56 -12.04 -5.45
N LYS A 188 -9.78 -12.66 -6.35
CA LYS A 188 -9.92 -14.06 -6.75
C LYS A 188 -8.65 -14.88 -6.57
N ASP A 189 -7.51 -14.34 -6.96
CA ASP A 189 -6.27 -15.10 -7.10
C ASP A 189 -5.39 -15.04 -5.83
N ASP A 190 -5.67 -14.09 -4.95
CA ASP A 190 -4.88 -13.84 -3.74
C ASP A 190 -5.11 -14.89 -2.66
N ARG A 191 -4.05 -15.62 -2.30
CA ARG A 191 -4.13 -16.69 -1.29
C ARG A 191 -4.29 -16.20 0.15
N ALA A 192 -4.20 -14.88 0.39
CA ALA A 192 -4.59 -14.30 1.67
C ALA A 192 -6.11 -14.17 1.84
N LEU A 193 -6.92 -14.44 0.83
CA LEU A 193 -8.39 -14.41 0.93
C LEU A 193 -8.88 -15.40 1.99
N THR A 194 -9.82 -14.94 2.81
CA THR A 194 -10.50 -15.74 3.84
C THR A 194 -11.84 -16.26 3.33
#